data_AF-A5G9H9-F1
#
_entry.id   AF-A5G9H9-F1
#
_cell.length_a   1.000
_cell.length_b   1.000
_cell.length_c   1.000
_cell.angle_alpha   90.00
_cell.angle_beta   90.00
_cell.angle_gamma   90.00
#
_symmetry.space_group_name_H-M   'P 1'
#
loop_
_entity.id
_entity.type
_entity.pdbx_description
1 polymer ?
#
loop_
_entity_poly.entity_id
_entity_poly.type
_entity_poly.pdbx_seq_one_letter_code
_entity_poly.pdbx_strand_id
1 'polypeptide(L)'
;MHISEDRISHIAHKIYDKLWKDDLADFPDEVRSLNAIKDAISDFFSVAEDIDQAVRKKLASYSQAKVPGSREWEILYQKFYAEEMAKRKW
;
A
#
# COMPACT_ATOMS: atom_id res chain seq x y z
N MET A 1 8.10 3.03 -0.24
CA MET A 1 7.60 4.36 -0.69
C MET A 1 7.16 5.10 0.56
N HIS A 2 7.82 6.20 0.95
CA HIS A 2 7.53 6.84 2.23
C HIS A 2 6.49 7.96 2.05
N ILE A 3 5.33 7.81 2.68
CA ILE A 3 4.31 8.84 2.74
C ILE A 3 4.54 9.70 4.01
N SER A 4 4.32 11.02 3.95
CA SER A 4 4.48 11.87 5.14
C SER A 4 3.31 11.69 6.11
N GLU A 5 3.59 11.86 7.40
CA GLU A 5 2.58 11.93 8.48
C GLU A 5 1.43 12.87 8.15
N ASP A 6 1.73 14.08 7.65
CA ASP A 6 0.72 15.06 7.23
C ASP A 6 -0.21 14.51 6.15
N ARG A 7 0.34 13.75 5.19
CA ARG A 7 -0.46 13.17 4.11
C ARG A 7 -1.29 11.99 4.61
N ILE A 8 -0.75 11.15 5.50
CA ILE A 8 -1.51 10.10 6.18
C ILE A 8 -2.69 10.73 6.93
N SER A 9 -2.44 11.78 7.70
CA SER A 9 -3.49 12.47 8.46
C SER A 9 -4.56 13.07 7.54
N HIS A 10 -4.17 13.74 6.46
CA HIS A 10 -5.12 14.27 5.48
C HIS A 10 -6.00 13.19 4.83
N ILE A 11 -5.40 12.04 4.47
CA ILE A 11 -6.15 10.91 3.92
C ILE A 11 -7.07 10.30 4.98
N ALA A 12 -6.60 10.16 6.22
CA ALA A 12 -7.38 9.61 7.31
C ALA A 12 -8.65 10.44 7.57
N HIS A 13 -8.53 11.77 7.62
CA HIS A 13 -9.69 12.66 7.75
C HIS A 13 -10.65 12.54 6.57
N LYS A 14 -10.16 12.43 5.33
CA LYS A 14 -11.03 12.23 4.16
C LYS A 14 -11.79 10.90 4.21
N ILE A 15 -11.13 9.83 4.65
CA ILE A 15 -11.74 8.50 4.80
C ILE A 15 -12.79 8.54 5.91
N TYR A 16 -12.44 9.11 7.07
CA TYR A 16 -13.36 9.30 8.19
C TYR A 16 -14.64 10.03 7.77
N ASP A 17 -14.48 11.19 7.13
CA ASP A 17 -15.59 11.99 6.59
C ASP A 17 -16.48 11.19 5.65
N LYS A 18 -15.87 10.38 4.78
CA LYS A 18 -16.56 9.57 3.78
C LYS A 18 -17.36 8.45 4.45
N LEU A 19 -16.75 7.72 5.38
CA LEU A 19 -17.39 6.63 6.10
C LEU A 19 -18.59 7.12 6.92
N TRP A 20 -18.48 8.30 7.52
CA TRP A 20 -19.57 8.94 8.25
C TRP A 20 -20.67 9.46 7.32
N LYS A 21 -20.32 10.22 6.26
CA LYS A 21 -21.29 10.81 5.33
C LYS A 21 -22.08 9.78 4.52
N ASP A 22 -21.44 8.66 4.20
CA ASP A 22 -22.04 7.58 3.42
C ASP A 22 -22.79 6.57 4.33
N ASP A 23 -22.94 6.87 5.64
CA ASP A 23 -23.63 6.04 6.65
C ASP A 23 -23.09 4.60 6.75
N LEU A 24 -21.78 4.45 6.54
CA LEU A 24 -21.10 3.14 6.51
C LEU A 24 -20.59 2.72 7.89
N ALA A 25 -20.32 3.67 8.78
CA ALA A 25 -19.83 3.41 10.13
C ALA A 25 -20.12 4.59 11.07
N ASP A 26 -20.50 4.26 12.31
CA ASP A 26 -20.63 5.21 13.41
C ASP A 26 -19.34 5.28 14.23
N PHE A 27 -18.86 6.50 14.47
CA PHE A 27 -17.64 6.75 15.23
C PHE A 27 -17.97 7.48 16.54
N PRO A 28 -18.09 6.76 17.68
CA PRO A 28 -18.36 7.39 18.97
C PRO A 28 -17.17 8.19 19.53
N ASP A 29 -15.95 7.90 19.07
CA ASP A 29 -14.72 8.58 19.44
C ASP A 29 -13.93 8.91 18.17
N GLU A 30 -13.91 10.18 17.77
CA GLU A 30 -13.23 10.67 16.58
C GLU A 30 -11.72 10.41 16.64
N VAL A 31 -11.08 10.67 17.79
CA VAL A 31 -9.62 10.54 17.94
C VAL A 31 -9.21 9.08 17.78
N ARG A 32 -9.91 8.17 18.45
CA ARG A 32 -9.65 6.74 18.33
C ARG A 32 -9.88 6.24 16.90
N SER A 33 -10.93 6.72 16.25
CA SER A 33 -11.27 6.31 14.88
C SER A 33 -10.24 6.80 13.86
N LEU A 34 -9.81 8.05 13.97
CA LEU A 34 -8.74 8.60 13.13
C LEU A 34 -7.43 7.83 13.33
N ASN A 35 -7.06 7.50 14.57
CA ASN A 35 -5.86 6.70 14.82
C ASN A 35 -5.96 5.31 14.19
N ALA A 36 -7.10 4.62 14.33
CA ALA A 36 -7.31 3.33 13.69
C ALA A 36 -7.21 3.39 12.15
N ILE A 37 -7.72 4.47 11.53
CA ILE A 37 -7.59 4.69 10.09
C ILE A 37 -6.13 4.94 9.71
N LYS A 38 -5.40 5.75 10.48
CA LYS A 38 -3.97 6.02 10.26
C LYS A 38 -3.12 4.74 10.37
N ASP A 39 -3.41 3.90 11.35
CA ASP A 39 -2.75 2.61 11.55
C ASP A 39 -3.02 1.69 10.35
N ALA A 40 -4.28 1.56 9.92
CA ALA A 40 -4.65 0.76 8.76
C ALA A 40 -3.98 1.25 7.45
N ILE A 41 -3.87 2.57 7.26
CA ILE A 41 -3.13 3.16 6.13
C ILE A 41 -1.64 2.80 6.22
N SER A 42 -1.05 2.90 7.41
CA SER A 42 0.38 2.64 7.62
C SER A 42 0.71 1.17 7.39
N ASP A 43 -0.12 0.26 7.90
CA ASP A 43 -0.02 -1.17 7.68
C ASP A 43 -0.12 -1.51 6.18
N PHE A 44 -1.07 -0.88 5.48
CA PHE A 44 -1.20 -1.06 4.03
C PHE A 44 0.08 -0.68 3.28
N PHE A 45 0.68 0.47 3.61
CA PHE A 45 1.94 0.89 2.98
C PHE A 45 3.13 0.02 3.36
N SER A 46 3.19 -0.46 4.60
CA SER A 46 4.23 -1.39 5.05
C SER A 46 4.17 -2.70 4.25
N VAL A 47 2.97 -3.27 4.08
CA VAL A 47 2.78 -4.47 3.25
C VAL A 47 3.17 -4.22 1.80
N ALA A 48 2.79 -3.07 1.23
CA ALA A 48 3.16 -2.71 -0.14
C ALA A 48 4.68 -2.58 -0.32
N GLU A 49 5.39 -2.03 0.67
CA GLU A 49 6.84 -1.93 0.67
C GLU A 49 7.52 -3.30 0.77
N ASP A 50 7.00 -4.20 1.59
CA ASP A 50 7.50 -5.57 1.66
C ASP A 50 7.29 -6.34 0.34
N ILE A 51 6.15 -6.14 -0.33
CA ILE A 51 5.89 -6.69 -1.66
C ILE A 51 6.91 -6.14 -2.66
N ASP A 52 7.11 -4.82 -2.70
CA ASP A 52 8.06 -4.18 -3.61
C ASP A 52 9.49 -4.72 -3.39
N GLN A 53 9.93 -4.86 -2.14
CA GLN A 53 11.24 -5.43 -1.82
C GLN A 53 11.36 -6.89 -2.28
N ALA A 54 10.33 -7.71 -2.07
CA ALA A 54 10.32 -9.11 -2.52
C ALA A 54 10.40 -9.22 -4.05
N VAL A 55 9.62 -8.39 -4.76
CA VAL A 55 9.62 -8.33 -6.23
C VAL A 55 10.98 -7.87 -6.75
N ARG A 56 11.59 -6.82 -6.16
CA ARG A 56 12.92 -6.34 -6.55
C ARG A 56 14.02 -7.38 -6.32
N LYS A 57 13.99 -8.11 -5.19
CA LYS A 57 14.91 -9.23 -4.93
C LYS A 57 14.75 -10.33 -5.97
N LYS A 58 13.51 -10.68 -6.31
CA LYS A 58 13.20 -11.69 -7.35
C LYS A 58 13.71 -11.23 -8.73
N LEU A 59 13.45 -9.98 -9.11
CA LEU A 59 13.94 -9.40 -10.37
C LEU A 59 15.48 -9.34 -10.45
N ALA A 60 16.16 -9.00 -9.35
CA ALA A 60 17.63 -8.98 -9.30
C ALA A 60 18.26 -10.35 -9.54
N SER A 61 17.55 -11.45 -9.21
CA SER A 61 18.00 -12.81 -9.49
C SER A 61 17.87 -13.22 -10.97
N TYR A 62 17.03 -12.52 -11.75
CA TYR A 62 16.84 -12.79 -13.17
C TYR A 62 17.86 -12.01 -14.03
N SER A 63 18.79 -12.74 -14.65
CA SER A 63 19.84 -12.16 -15.50
C SER A 63 19.34 -11.39 -16.73
N GLN A 64 18.07 -11.54 -17.13
CA GLN A 64 17.46 -10.81 -18.25
C GLN A 64 16.84 -9.46 -17.85
N ALA A 65 16.55 -9.23 -16.56
CA ALA A 65 15.91 -8.00 -16.08
C ALA A 65 16.97 -6.94 -15.70
N LYS A 66 17.93 -6.66 -16.59
CA LYS A 66 19.13 -5.87 -16.22
C LYS A 66 18.94 -4.36 -16.17
N VAL A 67 17.81 -3.82 -16.63
CA VAL A 67 17.61 -2.36 -16.65
C VAL A 67 16.28 -1.98 -15.99
N PRO A 68 16.32 -1.49 -14.73
CA PRO A 68 15.18 -0.80 -14.13
C PRO A 68 14.68 0.31 -15.05
N GLY A 69 13.38 0.32 -15.35
CA GLY A 69 12.76 1.28 -16.28
C GLY A 69 12.74 0.84 -17.75
N SER A 70 13.24 -0.36 -18.09
CA SER A 70 12.93 -0.97 -19.39
C SER A 70 11.51 -1.54 -19.39
N ARG A 71 10.87 -1.57 -20.57
CA ARG A 71 9.52 -2.12 -20.74
C ARG A 71 9.41 -3.59 -20.29
N GLU A 72 10.44 -4.38 -20.57
CA GLU A 72 10.52 -5.78 -20.14
C GLU A 72 10.59 -5.91 -18.61
N TRP A 73 11.37 -5.04 -17.97
CA TRP A 73 11.44 -4.96 -16.51
C TRP A 73 10.10 -4.58 -15.90
N GLU A 74 9.39 -3.59 -16.47
CA GLU A 74 8.06 -3.19 -16.01
C GLU A 74 7.03 -4.32 -16.13
N ILE A 75 7.03 -5.05 -17.25
CA ILE A 75 6.13 -6.20 -17.45
C ILE A 75 6.40 -7.28 -16.40
N LEU A 76 7.67 -7.62 -16.16
CA LEU A 76 8.05 -8.62 -15.16
C LEU A 76 7.73 -8.14 -13.73
N TYR A 77 7.96 -6.86 -13.45
CA TYR A 77 7.61 -6.24 -12.17
C TYR A 77 6.11 -6.35 -11.89
N GLN A 78 5.26 -5.95 -12.83
CA GLN A 78 3.81 -6.03 -12.70
C GLN A 78 3.35 -7.47 -12.47
N LYS A 79 3.92 -8.43 -13.22
CA LYS A 79 3.62 -9.86 -13.05
C LYS A 79 3.98 -10.36 -11.66
N PHE A 80 5.20 -10.10 -11.20
CA PHE A 80 5.64 -10.55 -9.87
C PHE A 80 4.93 -9.83 -8.74
N TYR A 81 4.60 -8.55 -8.91
CA TYR A 81 3.80 -7.80 -7.95
C TYR A 81 2.41 -8.42 -7.79
N ALA A 82 1.74 -8.76 -8.89
CA ALA A 82 0.46 -9.47 -8.86
C ALA A 82 0.57 -10.86 -8.22
N GLU A 83 1.64 -11.61 -8.49
CA GLU A 83 1.90 -12.92 -7.85
C GLU A 83 2.09 -12.78 -6.34
N GLU A 84 2.89 -11.82 -5.87
CA GLU A 84 3.14 -11.59 -4.45
C GLU A 84 1.91 -11.04 -3.72
N MET A 85 1.11 -10.20 -4.37
CA MET A 85 -0.22 -9.78 -3.88
C MET A 85 -1.16 -10.98 -3.73
N ALA A 86 -1.23 -11.88 -4.71
CA ALA A 86 -2.12 -13.04 -4.66
C ALA A 86 -1.74 -14.04 -3.55
N LYS A 87 -0.46 -14.12 -3.18
CA LYS A 87 0.01 -14.95 -2.05
C LYS A 87 -0.39 -14.36 -0.70
N ARG A 88 -0.39 -13.03 -0.60
CA ARG A 88 -0.87 -12.31 0.59
C ARG A 88 -2.39 -12.19 0.50
N LYS A 89 -3.08 -13.27 0.89
CA LYS A 89 -4.53 -13.20 1.16
C LYS A 89 -4.76 -12.18 2.28
N TRP A 90 -5.54 -11.15 2.00
CA TRP A 90 -6.13 -10.25 2.98
C TRP A 90 -7.37 -10.93 3.57
#